data_AF-A0A6J4VP77-F1
#
_entry.id   AF-A0A6J4VP77-F1
#
_cell.length_a   1.000
_cell.length_b   1.000
_cell.length_c   1.000
_cell.angle_alpha   90.00
_cell.angle_beta   90.00
_cell.angle_gamma   90.00
#
_symmetry.space_group_name_H-M   'P 1'
#
loop_
_entity.id
_entity.type
_entity.pdbx_description
1 polymer ?
#
loop_
_entity_poly.entity_id
_entity_poly.type
_entity_poly.pdbx_seq_one_letter_code
_entity_poly.pdbx_strand_id
1 'polypeptide(L)'
;MNRAPLALVRSPRVLGVAALAALTLLAPSGLAQEATPVGGTAAGDGPHPAHIHSGTCDELGDVVFPLADVAAQAGEEMGAAGGHPVKVSEVNNVDAPLQEILDGGHAVNVHLSAEEIGTYIACGDIGGVVHERENGEGMEITIALAELNGSGHVGIAWLGDDGEGGTNVTVSLIEPGEMS
;
A
#
# COMPACT_ATOMS: atom_id res chain seq x y z
N MET A 1 97.13 58.36 20.78
CA MET A 1 96.14 58.62 19.70
C MET A 1 94.80 58.05 20.18
N ASN A 2 94.13 58.63 21.16
CA ASN A 2 93.22 59.80 21.20
C ASN A 2 91.75 59.49 20.82
N ARG A 3 90.85 59.75 21.79
CA ARG A 3 89.35 59.78 21.82
C ARG A 3 88.65 58.44 22.14
N ALA A 4 87.61 58.31 22.96
CA ALA A 4 86.84 59.12 23.94
C ALA A 4 85.82 58.13 24.63
N PRO A 5 85.07 58.51 25.69
CA PRO A 5 84.42 57.56 26.62
C PRO A 5 82.87 57.45 26.58
N LEU A 6 82.35 56.47 27.34
CA LEU A 6 81.09 56.40 28.13
C LEU A 6 79.68 56.21 27.51
N ALA A 7 78.85 55.54 28.35
CA ALA A 7 77.37 55.46 28.46
C ALA A 7 76.61 54.42 27.61
N LEU A 8 75.42 53.91 27.96
CA LEU A 8 74.68 53.53 29.19
C LEU A 8 73.30 52.98 28.67
N VAL A 9 72.63 52.11 29.43
CA VAL A 9 71.19 51.70 29.37
C VAL A 9 70.78 50.85 28.13
N ARG A 10 69.85 49.88 28.14
CA ARG A 10 68.64 49.62 28.94
C ARG A 10 68.10 48.19 28.73
N SER A 11 67.54 47.62 29.80
CA SER A 11 66.73 46.38 29.96
C SER A 11 65.48 46.35 29.03
N PRO A 12 64.58 45.31 29.01
CA PRO A 12 64.29 44.27 30.01
C PRO A 12 63.93 42.84 29.49
N ARG A 13 63.68 41.97 30.48
CA ARG A 13 63.14 40.59 30.43
C ARG A 13 61.73 40.53 29.81
N VAL A 14 61.28 39.35 29.33
CA VAL A 14 60.03 38.66 29.76
C VAL A 14 59.95 37.25 29.14
N LEU A 15 59.46 36.31 29.98
CA LEU A 15 59.11 34.91 29.76
C LEU A 15 58.16 34.67 28.57
N GLY A 16 58.42 33.62 27.79
CA GLY A 16 57.46 33.06 26.84
C GLY A 16 56.66 31.91 27.46
N VAL A 17 55.34 32.08 27.51
CA VAL A 17 54.31 31.18 28.06
C VAL A 17 53.85 30.19 26.98
N ALA A 18 53.65 28.93 27.36
CA ALA A 18 53.07 27.88 26.52
C ALA A 18 51.58 28.12 26.27
N ALA A 19 51.15 28.12 25.01
CA ALA A 19 49.75 28.29 24.62
C ALA A 19 49.05 26.94 24.44
N LEU A 20 48.01 26.69 25.23
CA LEU A 20 46.99 25.66 25.01
C LEU A 20 45.95 26.21 24.03
N ALA A 21 45.75 25.54 22.89
CA ALA A 21 44.66 25.85 21.97
C ALA A 21 43.38 25.12 22.39
N ALA A 22 42.34 25.86 22.77
CA ALA A 22 40.99 25.34 23.01
C ALA A 22 40.20 25.40 21.69
N LEU A 23 39.75 24.24 21.20
CA LEU A 23 38.93 24.11 20.00
C LEU A 23 37.45 24.09 20.41
N THR A 24 36.74 25.19 20.19
CA THR A 24 35.30 25.31 20.44
C THR A 24 34.51 24.85 19.21
N LEU A 25 33.83 23.70 19.29
CA LEU A 25 32.85 23.29 18.28
C LEU A 25 31.53 24.05 18.50
N LEU A 26 31.11 24.86 17.51
CA LEU A 26 29.72 25.30 17.38
C LEU A 26 28.94 24.20 16.65
N ALA A 27 27.95 23.59 17.33
CA ALA A 27 26.96 22.74 16.67
C ALA A 27 25.77 23.62 16.24
N PRO A 28 25.34 23.61 14.97
CA PRO A 28 24.06 24.20 14.59
C PRO A 28 22.92 23.35 15.15
N SER A 29 22.00 23.98 15.85
CA SER A 29 20.72 23.42 16.27
C SER A 29 19.89 23.11 15.02
N GLY A 30 19.97 21.86 14.56
CA GLY A 30 19.01 21.31 13.60
C GLY A 30 17.65 21.19 14.28
N LEU A 31 16.64 21.88 13.75
CA LEU A 31 15.25 21.61 14.08
C LEU A 31 14.92 20.25 13.48
N ALA A 32 14.83 19.22 14.32
CA ALA A 32 14.17 17.98 13.94
C ALA A 32 12.71 18.32 13.67
N GLN A 33 12.32 18.36 12.40
CA GLN A 33 10.93 18.47 12.02
C GLN A 33 10.29 17.13 12.36
N GLU A 34 9.56 17.10 13.47
CA GLU A 34 8.74 15.97 13.89
C GLU A 34 7.66 15.79 12.82
N ALA A 35 7.93 14.96 11.82
CA ALA A 35 6.93 14.47 10.92
C ALA A 35 6.09 13.49 11.73
N THR A 36 5.07 13.99 12.42
CA THR A 36 3.95 13.16 12.80
C THR A 36 3.29 12.72 11.50
N PRO A 37 3.28 11.42 11.14
CA PRO A 37 2.41 10.98 10.08
C PRO A 37 1.01 11.19 10.64
N VAL A 38 0.33 12.23 10.15
CA VAL A 38 -1.13 12.26 10.22
C VAL A 38 -1.57 11.17 9.25
N GLY A 39 -1.59 9.93 9.73
CA GLY A 39 -2.40 8.86 9.17
C GLY A 39 -3.85 9.27 9.40
N GLY A 40 -4.32 10.22 8.60
CA GLY A 40 -5.74 10.43 8.45
C GLY A 40 -6.26 9.21 7.72
N THR A 41 -6.84 8.26 8.44
CA THR A 41 -7.74 7.28 7.84
C THR A 41 -8.83 8.12 7.18
N ALA A 42 -8.73 8.33 5.87
CA ALA A 42 -9.82 8.91 5.11
C ALA A 42 -11.05 8.03 5.39
N ALA A 43 -12.21 8.65 5.62
CA ALA A 43 -13.45 7.91 5.62
C ALA A 43 -13.51 7.16 4.27
N GLY A 44 -13.46 5.82 4.32
CA GLY A 44 -13.24 4.97 3.14
C GLY A 44 -12.10 3.96 3.28
N ASP A 45 -11.26 4.00 4.32
CA ASP A 45 -10.16 3.03 4.49
C ASP A 45 -10.54 1.79 5.35
N GLY A 46 -11.83 1.50 5.42
CA GLY A 46 -12.38 0.35 6.15
C GLY A 46 -12.59 -0.88 5.25
N PRO A 47 -13.13 -1.99 5.79
CA PRO A 47 -13.55 -3.12 4.97
C PRO A 47 -14.57 -2.70 3.92
N HIS A 48 -14.37 -3.21 2.70
CA HIS A 48 -15.21 -2.91 1.54
C HIS A 48 -16.05 -4.14 1.17
N PRO A 49 -17.38 -4.10 1.33
CA PRO A 49 -18.23 -5.22 0.92
C PRO A 49 -18.02 -5.57 -0.55
N ALA A 50 -17.98 -6.87 -0.86
CA ALA A 50 -17.83 -7.36 -2.23
C ALA A 50 -18.84 -8.46 -2.53
N HIS A 51 -19.33 -8.47 -3.77
CA HIS A 51 -20.34 -9.42 -4.22
C HIS A 51 -20.13 -9.81 -5.68
N ILE A 52 -20.57 -11.00 -6.04
CA ILE A 52 -20.86 -11.36 -7.43
C ILE A 52 -22.32 -10.99 -7.71
N HIS A 53 -22.53 -10.12 -8.69
CA HIS A 53 -23.84 -9.69 -9.17
C HIS A 53 -24.17 -10.34 -10.51
N SER A 54 -25.46 -10.48 -10.78
CA SER A 54 -25.96 -10.74 -12.14
C SER A 54 -25.75 -9.50 -13.03
N GLY A 55 -25.64 -9.71 -14.34
CA GLY A 55 -25.45 -8.62 -15.30
C GLY A 55 -23.99 -8.25 -15.50
N THR A 56 -23.74 -6.95 -15.73
CA THR A 56 -22.41 -6.40 -16.05
C THR A 56 -22.14 -5.17 -15.20
N CYS A 57 -20.91 -4.67 -15.19
CA CYS A 57 -20.57 -3.43 -14.48
C CYS A 57 -21.33 -2.20 -15.00
N ASP A 58 -21.79 -2.20 -16.27
CA ASP A 58 -22.62 -1.14 -16.84
C ASP A 58 -24.09 -1.19 -16.34
N GLU A 59 -24.59 -2.40 -16.05
CA GLU A 59 -25.95 -2.66 -15.59
C GLU A 59 -25.94 -3.81 -14.57
N LEU A 60 -25.58 -3.49 -13.32
CA LEU A 60 -25.55 -4.46 -12.23
C LEU A 60 -26.96 -4.86 -11.81
N GLY A 61 -27.20 -6.16 -11.76
CA GLY A 61 -28.41 -6.77 -11.25
C GLY A 61 -28.30 -7.14 -9.77
N ASP A 62 -29.11 -8.12 -9.36
CA ASP A 62 -29.14 -8.62 -7.99
C ASP A 62 -27.82 -9.31 -7.60
N VAL A 63 -27.52 -9.27 -6.30
CA VAL A 63 -26.44 -10.08 -5.71
C VAL A 63 -26.79 -11.57 -5.86
N VAL A 64 -25.87 -12.32 -6.46
CA VAL A 64 -25.99 -13.78 -6.65
C VAL A 64 -25.17 -14.50 -5.60
N PHE A 65 -23.91 -14.09 -5.37
CA PHE A 65 -23.04 -14.69 -4.37
C PHE A 65 -22.40 -13.61 -3.49
N PRO A 66 -22.59 -13.66 -2.16
CA PRO A 66 -21.86 -12.80 -1.26
C PRO A 66 -20.40 -13.23 -1.14
N LEU A 67 -19.49 -12.26 -1.06
CA LEU A 67 -18.09 -12.51 -0.75
C LEU A 67 -17.76 -11.98 0.64
N ALA A 68 -16.54 -12.24 1.13
CA ALA A 68 -16.01 -11.54 2.30
C ALA A 68 -15.72 -10.08 1.95
N ASP A 69 -15.72 -9.20 2.94
CA ASP A 69 -15.28 -7.81 2.74
C ASP A 69 -13.81 -7.78 2.31
N VAL A 70 -13.49 -6.94 1.33
CA VAL A 70 -12.12 -6.66 0.91
C VAL A 70 -11.51 -5.72 1.94
N ALA A 71 -10.49 -6.17 2.65
CA ALA A 71 -9.90 -5.41 3.75
C ALA A 71 -8.36 -5.55 3.79
N ALA A 72 -7.70 -4.63 4.49
CA ALA A 72 -6.28 -4.76 4.77
C ALA A 72 -5.99 -6.02 5.59
N GLN A 73 -4.97 -6.77 5.20
CA GLN A 73 -4.58 -7.99 5.90
C GLN A 73 -3.86 -7.65 7.21
N ALA A 74 -4.27 -8.29 8.30
CA ALA A 74 -3.61 -8.16 9.59
C ALA A 74 -2.39 -9.10 9.67
N GLY A 75 -1.27 -8.62 10.22
CA GLY A 75 -0.09 -9.44 10.41
C GLY A 75 1.15 -8.62 10.82
N GLU A 76 2.24 -9.33 11.09
CA GLU A 76 3.55 -8.70 11.21
C GLU A 76 4.12 -8.45 9.81
N GLU A 77 4.54 -7.22 9.54
CA GLU A 77 5.21 -6.89 8.28
C GLU A 77 6.60 -7.55 8.25
N MET A 78 6.82 -8.36 7.22
CA MET A 78 8.07 -9.08 7.00
C MET A 78 8.67 -8.70 5.65
N GLY A 79 10.01 -8.64 5.57
CA GLY A 79 10.72 -8.42 4.31
C GLY A 79 11.25 -6.99 4.15
N ALA A 80 11.25 -6.50 2.91
CA ALA A 80 11.81 -5.20 2.58
C ALA A 80 10.90 -4.06 3.06
N ALA A 81 11.50 -2.99 3.60
CA ALA A 81 10.77 -1.76 3.90
C ALA A 81 10.24 -1.13 2.59
N GLY A 82 9.03 -0.57 2.64
CA GLY A 82 8.36 0.02 1.48
C GLY A 82 7.57 -0.98 0.63
N GLY A 83 7.22 -2.15 1.18
CA GLY A 83 6.19 -3.00 0.57
C GLY A 83 4.83 -2.30 0.59
N HIS A 84 4.08 -2.43 -0.49
CA HIS A 84 2.74 -1.88 -0.60
C HIS A 84 1.72 -2.98 -0.29
N PRO A 85 0.90 -2.85 0.76
CA PRO A 85 -0.10 -3.85 1.09
C PRO A 85 -1.20 -3.88 0.04
N VAL A 86 -1.87 -5.03 -0.04
CA VAL A 86 -3.04 -5.25 -0.89
C VAL A 86 -4.22 -5.52 0.04
N LYS A 87 -5.38 -4.92 -0.26
CA LYS A 87 -6.63 -5.25 0.43
C LYS A 87 -7.23 -6.50 -0.22
N VAL A 88 -7.60 -7.50 0.56
CA VAL A 88 -7.97 -8.84 0.05
C VAL A 88 -9.32 -9.29 0.61
N SER A 89 -10.10 -9.96 -0.21
CA SER A 89 -11.21 -10.85 0.17
C SER A 89 -10.91 -12.26 -0.34
N GLU A 90 -11.08 -13.26 0.52
CA GLU A 90 -10.87 -14.68 0.18
C GLU A 90 -12.10 -15.50 0.59
N VAL A 91 -12.69 -16.20 -0.39
CA VAL A 91 -13.79 -17.13 -0.19
C VAL A 91 -13.40 -18.46 -0.82
N ASN A 92 -13.23 -19.49 0.01
CA ASN A 92 -12.73 -20.79 -0.45
C ASN A 92 -13.83 -21.76 -0.91
N ASN A 93 -15.09 -21.31 -0.95
CA ASN A 93 -16.23 -22.11 -1.44
C ASN A 93 -17.43 -21.20 -1.68
N VAL A 94 -17.55 -20.65 -2.88
CA VAL A 94 -18.84 -20.24 -3.43
C VAL A 94 -19.56 -21.52 -3.89
N ASP A 95 -20.78 -21.73 -3.40
CA ASP A 95 -21.60 -22.92 -3.68
C ASP A 95 -22.22 -22.87 -5.10
N ALA A 96 -21.34 -22.79 -6.10
CA ALA A 96 -21.65 -22.83 -7.52
C ALA A 96 -20.41 -23.26 -8.32
N PRO A 97 -20.54 -24.15 -9.32
CA PRO A 97 -19.45 -24.49 -10.21
C PRO A 97 -18.96 -23.27 -11.00
N LEU A 98 -17.66 -23.19 -11.27
CA LEU A 98 -17.08 -22.05 -12.02
C LEU A 98 -17.77 -21.84 -13.38
N GLN A 99 -18.13 -22.92 -14.08
CA GLN A 99 -18.82 -22.82 -15.37
C GLN A 99 -20.20 -22.17 -15.26
N GLU A 100 -20.92 -22.38 -14.15
CA GLU A 100 -22.21 -21.74 -13.91
C GLU A 100 -22.03 -20.22 -13.73
N ILE A 101 -21.01 -19.82 -12.99
CA ILE A 101 -20.67 -18.40 -12.80
C ILE A 101 -20.31 -17.73 -14.14
N LEU A 102 -19.54 -18.43 -14.98
CA LEU A 102 -19.13 -17.93 -16.31
C LEU A 102 -20.32 -17.81 -17.28
N ASP A 103 -21.22 -18.78 -17.28
CA ASP A 103 -22.38 -18.80 -18.19
C ASP A 103 -23.49 -17.83 -17.75
N GLY A 104 -23.52 -17.46 -16.48
CA GLY A 104 -24.58 -16.65 -15.87
C GLY A 104 -24.57 -15.17 -16.25
N GLY A 105 -23.49 -14.67 -16.88
CA GLY A 105 -23.32 -13.24 -17.15
C GLY A 105 -23.27 -12.46 -15.83
N HIS A 106 -22.09 -12.41 -15.23
CA HIS A 106 -21.89 -11.89 -13.88
C HIS A 106 -20.77 -10.87 -13.83
N ALA A 107 -20.75 -10.08 -12.76
CA ALA A 107 -19.69 -9.13 -12.46
C ALA A 107 -19.32 -9.18 -10.98
N VAL A 108 -18.04 -8.97 -10.66
CA VAL A 108 -17.58 -8.69 -9.29
C VAL A 108 -17.70 -7.20 -9.07
N ASN A 109 -18.40 -6.79 -8.02
CA ASN A 109 -18.52 -5.39 -7.61
C ASN A 109 -18.05 -5.21 -6.17
N VAL A 110 -17.33 -4.12 -5.91
CA VAL A 110 -16.86 -3.74 -4.58
C VAL A 110 -17.47 -2.40 -4.18
N HIS A 111 -17.99 -2.34 -2.96
CA HIS A 111 -18.68 -1.20 -2.38
C HIS A 111 -17.76 -0.38 -1.48
N LEU A 112 -18.03 0.91 -1.31
CA LEU A 112 -17.21 1.81 -0.49
C LEU A 112 -17.20 1.38 0.99
N SER A 113 -18.36 1.09 1.56
CA SER A 113 -18.50 0.65 2.95
C SER A 113 -19.88 0.05 3.20
N ALA A 114 -20.10 -0.51 4.39
CA ALA A 114 -21.43 -0.97 4.81
C ALA A 114 -22.42 0.20 4.94
N GLU A 115 -21.96 1.38 5.35
CA GLU A 115 -22.78 2.59 5.50
C GLU A 115 -23.09 3.25 4.15
N GLU A 116 -22.18 3.10 3.17
CA GLU A 116 -22.29 3.66 1.82
C GLU A 116 -22.38 2.55 0.77
N ILE A 117 -23.23 1.55 1.02
CA ILE A 117 -23.39 0.36 0.17
C ILE A 117 -23.87 0.69 -1.26
N GLY A 118 -24.41 1.88 -1.51
CA GLY A 118 -24.78 2.33 -2.86
C GLY A 118 -23.62 2.92 -3.67
N THR A 119 -22.46 3.12 -3.06
CA THR A 119 -21.28 3.72 -3.70
C THR A 119 -20.32 2.61 -4.09
N TYR A 120 -20.03 2.47 -5.38
CA TYR A 120 -19.13 1.45 -5.90
C TYR A 120 -17.74 2.00 -6.13
N ILE A 121 -16.72 1.22 -5.78
CA ILE A 121 -15.32 1.67 -5.86
C ILE A 121 -14.52 0.93 -6.93
N ALA A 122 -14.88 -0.32 -7.24
CA ALA A 122 -14.26 -1.09 -8.32
C ALA A 122 -15.23 -2.15 -8.83
N CYS A 123 -15.16 -2.47 -10.13
CA CYS A 123 -15.96 -3.52 -10.74
C CYS A 123 -15.24 -4.18 -11.92
N GLY A 124 -15.50 -5.47 -12.16
CA GLY A 124 -15.08 -6.17 -13.36
C GLY A 124 -16.08 -7.25 -13.76
N ASP A 125 -16.40 -7.29 -15.07
CA ASP A 125 -17.21 -8.36 -15.66
C ASP A 125 -16.45 -9.69 -15.57
N ILE A 126 -17.15 -10.75 -15.17
CA ILE A 126 -16.60 -12.10 -15.09
C ILE A 126 -16.62 -12.70 -16.50
N GLY A 127 -15.50 -12.56 -17.20
CA GLY A 127 -15.29 -13.11 -18.52
C GLY A 127 -13.86 -12.92 -19.01
N GLY A 128 -13.45 -13.70 -20.02
CA GLY A 128 -12.08 -13.65 -20.54
C GLY A 128 -11.54 -15.03 -20.90
N VAL A 129 -10.22 -15.18 -20.78
CA VAL A 129 -9.54 -16.43 -21.09
C VAL A 129 -9.52 -17.31 -19.84
N VAL A 130 -10.12 -18.49 -19.96
CA VAL A 130 -10.12 -19.52 -18.91
C VAL A 130 -8.93 -20.45 -19.16
N HIS A 131 -8.20 -20.79 -18.11
CA HIS A 131 -7.02 -21.65 -18.15
C HIS A 131 -7.18 -22.84 -17.20
N GLU A 132 -6.52 -23.95 -17.51
CA GLU A 132 -6.36 -25.04 -16.56
C GLU A 132 -5.48 -24.57 -15.41
N ARG A 133 -5.83 -24.93 -14.18
CA ARG A 133 -5.01 -24.62 -13.00
C ARG A 133 -3.66 -25.31 -13.08
N GLU A 134 -2.63 -24.74 -12.43
CA GLU A 134 -1.26 -25.28 -12.48
C GLU A 134 -1.15 -26.71 -11.93
N ASN A 135 -1.98 -27.09 -10.96
CA ASN A 135 -2.04 -28.46 -10.43
C ASN A 135 -2.73 -29.46 -11.38
N GLY A 136 -3.27 -29.00 -12.52
CA GLY A 136 -3.99 -29.82 -13.50
C GLY A 136 -5.40 -30.22 -13.04
N GLU A 137 -5.92 -29.61 -11.98
CA GLU A 137 -7.21 -29.94 -11.39
C GLU A 137 -8.10 -28.70 -11.45
N GLY A 138 -9.01 -28.69 -12.41
CA GLY A 138 -10.00 -27.64 -12.57
C GLY A 138 -9.54 -26.46 -13.44
N MET A 139 -10.46 -25.52 -13.61
CA MET A 139 -10.28 -24.34 -14.44
C MET A 139 -10.19 -23.09 -13.56
N GLU A 140 -9.56 -22.04 -14.08
CA GLU A 140 -9.49 -20.73 -13.43
C GLU A 140 -9.55 -19.59 -14.43
N ILE A 141 -9.91 -18.41 -13.92
CA ILE A 141 -9.90 -17.15 -14.64
C ILE A 141 -9.45 -16.03 -13.72
N THR A 142 -8.69 -15.08 -14.27
CA THR A 142 -8.36 -13.82 -13.59
C THR A 142 -8.94 -12.67 -14.40
N ILE A 143 -9.68 -11.80 -13.73
CA ILE A 143 -10.27 -10.59 -14.31
C ILE A 143 -9.68 -9.35 -13.64
N ALA A 144 -9.60 -8.25 -14.39
CA ALA A 144 -9.27 -6.95 -13.83
C ALA A 144 -10.53 -6.28 -13.27
N LEU A 145 -10.39 -5.55 -12.17
CA LEU A 145 -11.41 -4.68 -11.63
C LEU A 145 -11.01 -3.24 -11.93
N ALA A 146 -11.82 -2.56 -12.74
CA ALA A 146 -11.63 -1.16 -13.07
C ALA A 146 -12.14 -0.26 -11.94
N GLU A 147 -11.49 0.89 -11.78
CA GLU A 147 -11.92 1.93 -10.86
C GLU A 147 -13.31 2.45 -11.22
N LEU A 148 -14.14 2.67 -10.19
CA LEU A 148 -15.41 3.37 -10.32
C LEU A 148 -15.42 4.63 -9.47
N ASN A 149 -16.16 5.63 -9.93
CA ASN A 149 -16.51 6.84 -9.18
C ASN A 149 -15.32 7.67 -8.64
N GLY A 150 -14.13 7.55 -9.25
CA GLY A 150 -12.95 8.28 -8.79
C GLY A 150 -12.43 7.78 -7.44
N SER A 151 -12.66 6.49 -7.12
CA SER A 151 -12.31 5.90 -5.84
C SER A 151 -10.80 5.74 -5.62
N GLY A 152 -9.99 5.81 -6.67
CA GLY A 152 -8.57 5.48 -6.63
C GLY A 152 -8.26 3.98 -6.51
N HIS A 153 -9.28 3.12 -6.43
CA HIS A 153 -9.13 1.67 -6.28
C HIS A 153 -9.17 0.97 -7.63
N VAL A 154 -8.18 0.12 -7.89
CA VAL A 154 -8.20 -0.87 -8.99
C VAL A 154 -7.85 -2.23 -8.44
N GLY A 155 -8.09 -3.30 -9.20
CA GLY A 155 -7.78 -4.62 -8.68
C GLY A 155 -7.83 -5.75 -9.67
N ILE A 156 -7.81 -6.94 -9.11
CA ILE A 156 -8.03 -8.20 -9.80
C ILE A 156 -8.98 -9.07 -8.99
N ALA A 157 -9.76 -9.88 -9.68
CA ALA A 157 -10.43 -11.02 -9.07
C ALA A 157 -9.95 -12.30 -9.74
N TRP A 158 -9.59 -13.29 -8.93
CA TRP A 158 -9.26 -14.63 -9.36
C TRP A 158 -10.40 -15.56 -8.94
N LEU A 159 -10.87 -16.38 -9.88
CA LEU A 159 -11.89 -17.39 -9.65
C LEU A 159 -11.34 -18.73 -10.14
N GLY A 160 -11.42 -19.76 -9.32
CA GLY A 160 -10.95 -21.09 -9.68
C GLY A 160 -11.82 -22.18 -9.08
N ASP A 161 -11.98 -23.27 -9.83
CA ASP A 161 -12.61 -24.49 -9.35
C ASP A 161 -11.97 -24.95 -8.02
N ASP A 162 -12.78 -25.37 -7.06
CA ASP A 162 -12.30 -25.87 -5.76
C ASP A 162 -12.06 -27.38 -5.74
N GLY A 163 -12.42 -28.10 -6.81
CA GLY A 163 -12.33 -29.55 -6.92
C GLY A 163 -13.46 -30.32 -6.23
N GLU A 164 -14.35 -29.63 -5.53
CA GLU A 164 -15.49 -30.17 -4.78
C GLU A 164 -16.85 -29.77 -5.38
N GLY A 165 -16.83 -29.02 -6.49
CA GLY A 165 -18.00 -28.59 -7.25
C GLY A 165 -18.42 -27.14 -6.99
N GLY A 166 -17.64 -26.40 -6.20
CA GLY A 166 -17.79 -24.97 -5.99
C GLY A 166 -16.67 -24.17 -6.68
N THR A 167 -16.53 -22.92 -6.24
CA THR A 167 -15.55 -21.97 -6.77
C THR A 167 -14.85 -21.23 -5.63
N ASN A 168 -13.52 -21.25 -5.63
CA ASN A 168 -12.69 -20.34 -4.85
C ASN A 168 -12.68 -18.95 -5.51
N VAL A 169 -12.84 -17.89 -4.73
CA VAL A 169 -12.82 -16.51 -5.20
C VAL A 169 -11.88 -15.68 -4.33
N THR A 170 -10.93 -15.00 -4.97
CA THR A 170 -10.07 -14.00 -4.32
C THR A 170 -10.26 -12.67 -5.02
N VAL A 171 -10.55 -11.62 -4.27
CA VAL A 171 -10.58 -10.23 -4.77
C VAL A 171 -9.45 -9.46 -4.13
N SER A 172 -8.65 -8.78 -4.93
CA SER A 172 -7.51 -7.98 -4.48
C SER A 172 -7.65 -6.55 -5.00
N LEU A 173 -7.63 -5.57 -4.11
CA LEU A 173 -7.63 -4.15 -4.44
C LEU A 173 -6.30 -3.49 -4.05
N ILE A 174 -5.87 -2.58 -4.90
CA ILE A 174 -4.72 -1.71 -4.71
C ILE A 174 -5.13 -0.26 -4.97
N GLU A 175 -4.40 0.66 -4.34
CA GLU A 175 -4.55 2.11 -4.53
C GLU A 175 -3.25 2.65 -5.14
N PRO A 176 -3.15 2.76 -6.47
CA PRO A 176 -1.87 3.09 -7.12
C PRO A 176 -1.30 4.46 -6.70
N GLY A 177 -2.16 5.37 -6.24
CA GLY A 177 -1.75 6.66 -5.71
C GLY A 177 -0.94 6.57 -4.40
N GLU A 178 -1.04 5.46 -3.68
CA GLU A 178 -0.32 5.24 -2.42
C GLU A 178 1.02 4.52 -2.58
N MET A 179 1.39 4.15 -3.82
CA MET A 179 2.59 3.35 -4.11
C MET A 179 3.88 4.17 -4.37
N SER A 180 3.98 5.39 -3.82
CA SER A 180 5.02 6.37 -4.18
C SER A 180 6.27 6.37 -3.29
#